data_AF-A0A954S076-F1
#
_entry.id   AF-A0A954S076-F1
#
_cell.length_a   1.000
_cell.length_b   1.000
_cell.length_c   1.000
_cell.angle_alpha   90.00
_cell.angle_beta   90.00
_cell.angle_gamma   90.00
#
_symmetry.space_group_name_H-M   'P 1'
#
loop_
_entity.id
_entity.type
_entity.pdbx_description
1 polymer ?
#
loop_
_entity_poly.entity_id
_entity_poly.type
_entity_poly.pdbx_seq_one_letter_code
_entity_poly.pdbx_strand_id
1 'polypeptide(L)'
;MKSQNTSLVEPMKTNSEMSHADAVIIRAVGYANAGQFEQAIRHLTASHLNNDSIRNARGVCLMRMGKSDDAVRLFRSLVLMPGCTWMMPDTPVIYRTNFATSLLITGRRAGCLSCLLEMAERDHPSVVRLRTAISEWEHRLTWWQWLSWKLGLEPKLPVSMSFPPGDFFEPASPPRRVVNNGTTTHPHLAA
;
A
#
# COMPACT_ATOMS: atom_id res chain seq x y z
N MET A 1 16.46 -47.09 -18.52
CA MET A 1 17.52 -46.12 -18.86
C MET A 1 17.01 -44.72 -18.53
N LYS A 2 17.93 -43.85 -18.11
CA LYS A 2 17.73 -42.66 -17.28
C LYS A 2 17.00 -41.50 -17.97
N SER A 3 16.33 -40.71 -17.12
CA SER A 3 15.79 -39.35 -17.28
C SER A 3 16.47 -38.45 -18.30
N GLN A 4 15.69 -37.55 -18.92
CA GLN A 4 15.95 -36.11 -18.81
C GLN A 4 14.63 -35.34 -18.69
N ASN A 5 14.41 -34.84 -17.47
CA ASN A 5 13.39 -33.87 -17.08
C ASN A 5 14.02 -32.49 -17.30
N THR A 6 13.72 -31.84 -18.42
CA THR A 6 14.26 -30.51 -18.74
C THR A 6 13.35 -29.44 -18.14
N SER A 7 13.46 -29.28 -16.81
CA SER A 7 12.95 -28.11 -16.11
C SER A 7 13.79 -26.91 -16.54
N LEU A 8 13.20 -26.04 -17.35
CA LEU A 8 13.67 -24.67 -17.55
C LEU A 8 13.43 -23.93 -16.23
N VAL A 9 14.44 -23.96 -15.36
CA VAL A 9 14.57 -23.00 -14.27
C VAL A 9 14.83 -21.65 -14.94
N GLU A 10 13.80 -20.82 -15.04
CA GLU A 10 13.99 -19.40 -15.38
C GLU A 10 15.05 -18.82 -14.43
N PRO A 11 16.06 -18.11 -14.96
CA PRO A 11 17.10 -17.54 -14.12
C PRO A 11 16.47 -16.55 -13.14
N MET A 12 16.49 -16.95 -11.88
CA MET A 12 16.32 -16.14 -10.69
C MET A 12 17.10 -14.82 -10.90
N LYS A 13 16.38 -13.70 -11.00
CA LYS A 13 16.96 -12.35 -11.17
C LYS A 13 17.92 -12.05 -10.02
N THR A 14 19.19 -12.39 -10.20
CA THR A 14 20.28 -12.02 -9.32
C THR A 14 20.55 -10.52 -9.44
N ASN A 15 20.43 -9.82 -8.31
CA ASN A 15 21.13 -8.58 -7.95
C ASN A 15 21.14 -7.47 -9.02
N SER A 16 19.97 -6.83 -9.20
CA SER A 16 19.86 -5.53 -9.87
C SER A 16 20.69 -4.50 -9.11
N GLU A 17 21.54 -3.78 -9.84
CA GLU A 17 22.18 -2.54 -9.39
C GLU A 17 21.15 -1.69 -8.65
N MET A 18 21.46 -1.31 -7.41
CA MET A 18 20.62 -0.42 -6.61
C MET A 18 20.47 0.88 -7.41
N SER A 19 19.25 1.18 -7.84
CA SER A 19 19.00 2.40 -8.61
C SER A 19 19.45 3.61 -7.79
N HIS A 20 19.97 4.65 -8.45
CA HIS A 20 20.30 5.90 -7.76
C HIS A 20 19.10 6.45 -6.97
N ALA A 21 17.88 6.26 -7.48
CA ALA A 21 16.65 6.59 -6.78
C ALA A 21 16.48 5.77 -5.49
N ASP A 22 16.76 4.47 -5.53
CA ASP A 22 16.66 3.60 -4.34
C ASP A 22 17.65 4.02 -3.27
N ALA A 23 18.89 4.35 -3.64
CA ALA A 23 19.89 4.84 -2.69
C ALA A 23 19.45 6.15 -1.99
N VAL A 24 18.85 7.07 -2.74
CA VAL A 24 18.27 8.31 -2.20
C VAL A 24 17.10 8.03 -1.26
N ILE A 25 16.20 7.12 -1.64
CA ILE A 25 15.05 6.74 -0.80
C ILE A 25 15.52 6.03 0.46
N ILE A 26 16.47 5.10 0.39
CA ILE A 26 17.04 4.38 1.55
C ILE A 26 17.60 5.38 2.57
N ARG A 27 18.33 6.41 2.12
CA ARG A 27 18.83 7.45 3.02
C ARG A 27 17.70 8.28 3.62
N ALA A 28 16.69 8.64 2.84
CA ALA A 28 15.49 9.32 3.34
C ALA A 28 14.72 8.49 4.38
N VAL A 29 14.64 7.17 4.20
CA VAL A 29 14.07 6.23 5.17
C VAL A 29 14.87 6.26 6.47
N GLY A 30 16.19 6.32 6.41
CA GLY A 30 17.05 6.51 7.59
C GLY A 30 16.68 7.75 8.40
N TYR A 31 16.55 8.91 7.74
CA TYR A 31 16.09 10.15 8.38
C TYR A 31 14.67 10.02 8.95
N ALA A 32 13.74 9.42 8.20
CA ALA A 32 12.36 9.25 8.64
C ALA A 32 12.24 8.32 9.87
N ASN A 33 13.04 7.26 9.94
CA ASN A 33 13.11 6.34 11.08
C ASN A 33 13.68 7.03 12.33
N ALA A 34 14.56 8.02 12.15
CA ALA A 34 15.06 8.88 13.22
C ALA A 34 14.08 10.03 13.59
N GLY A 35 12.88 10.08 13.00
CA GLY A 35 11.91 11.15 13.20
C GLY A 35 12.28 12.49 12.54
N GLN A 36 13.34 12.51 11.72
CA GLN A 36 13.86 13.72 11.06
C GLN A 36 13.20 13.93 9.69
N PHE A 37 11.87 14.10 9.66
CA PHE A 37 11.10 14.13 8.42
C PHE A 37 11.46 15.30 7.50
N GLU A 38 11.79 16.48 8.04
CA GLU A 38 12.23 17.63 7.26
C GLU A 38 13.58 17.38 6.60
N GLN A 39 14.48 16.63 7.26
CA GLN A 39 15.75 16.22 6.64
C GLN A 39 15.50 15.21 5.52
N ALA A 40 14.61 14.23 5.74
CA ALA A 40 14.21 13.29 4.70
C ALA A 40 13.67 14.00 3.45
N ILE A 41 12.74 14.96 3.63
CA ILE A 41 12.16 15.73 2.52
C ILE A 41 13.21 16.61 1.83
N ARG A 42 14.09 17.27 2.59
CA ARG A 42 15.19 18.06 2.01
C ARG A 42 16.12 17.18 1.19
N HIS A 43 16.47 16.00 1.70
CA HIS A 43 17.31 15.04 0.98
C HIS A 43 16.66 14.56 -0.33
N LEU A 44 15.39 14.16 -0.27
CA LEU A 44 14.63 13.74 -1.46
C LEU A 44 14.54 14.87 -2.50
N THR A 45 14.31 16.10 -2.07
CA THR A 45 14.18 17.27 -2.97
C THR A 45 15.53 17.66 -3.58
N ALA A 46 16.62 17.61 -2.81
CA ALA A 46 17.97 17.93 -3.27
C ALA A 46 18.55 16.91 -4.27
N SER A 47 17.95 15.73 -4.38
CA SER A 47 18.36 14.75 -5.40
C SER A 47 18.02 15.16 -6.84
N HIS A 48 17.14 16.16 -7.01
CA HIS A 48 16.59 16.59 -8.31
C HIS A 48 15.90 15.47 -9.11
N LEU A 49 15.66 14.30 -8.52
CA LEU A 49 14.89 13.21 -9.10
C LEU A 49 13.39 13.49 -8.96
N ASN A 50 12.64 13.31 -10.03
CA ASN A 50 11.18 13.53 -10.04
C ASN A 50 10.39 12.32 -10.55
N ASN A 51 10.91 11.11 -10.29
CA ASN A 51 10.18 9.88 -10.59
C ASN A 51 9.14 9.58 -9.50
N ASP A 52 8.25 8.64 -9.80
CA ASP A 52 7.12 8.30 -8.95
C ASP A 52 7.52 7.69 -7.60
N SER A 53 8.65 6.97 -7.52
CA SER A 53 9.15 6.43 -6.24
C SER A 53 9.65 7.52 -5.30
N ILE A 54 10.33 8.55 -5.81
CA ILE A 54 10.74 9.72 -5.01
C ILE A 54 9.52 10.53 -4.56
N ARG A 55 8.52 10.71 -5.44
CA ARG A 55 7.25 11.36 -5.10
C ARG A 55 6.52 10.58 -3.99
N ASN A 56 6.42 9.27 -4.12
CA ASN A 56 5.84 8.40 -3.09
C ASN A 56 6.55 8.58 -1.73
N ALA A 57 7.89 8.49 -1.72
CA ALA A 57 8.68 8.67 -0.51
C ALA A 57 8.44 10.04 0.16
N ARG A 58 8.37 11.12 -0.63
CA ARG A 58 8.02 12.46 -0.13
C ARG A 58 6.62 12.48 0.48
N GLY A 59 5.64 11.86 -0.16
CA GLY A 59 4.28 11.72 0.35
C GLY A 59 4.22 11.01 1.70
N VAL A 60 4.99 9.92 1.86
CA VAL A 60 5.11 9.20 3.14
C VAL A 60 5.71 10.09 4.23
N CYS A 61 6.79 10.81 3.94
CA CYS A 61 7.37 11.76 4.89
C CYS A 61 6.38 12.88 5.29
N LEU A 62 5.61 13.41 4.34
CA LEU A 62 4.58 14.42 4.60
C LEU A 62 3.48 13.87 5.54
N MET A 63 2.99 12.65 5.30
CA MET A 63 2.02 12.01 6.21
C MET A 63 2.58 11.86 7.62
N ARG A 64 3.81 11.33 7.75
CA ARG A 64 4.44 11.07 9.06
C ARG A 64 4.79 12.34 9.84
N MET A 65 5.02 13.45 9.13
CA MET A 65 5.21 14.79 9.71
C MET A 65 3.88 15.47 10.10
N GLY A 66 2.72 14.85 9.82
CA GLY A 66 1.40 15.43 10.10
C GLY A 66 0.92 16.42 9.05
N LYS A 67 1.65 16.60 7.94
CA LYS A 67 1.21 17.43 6.79
C LYS A 67 0.34 16.61 5.84
N SER A 68 -0.74 16.05 6.39
CA SER A 68 -1.57 15.05 5.71
C SER A 68 -2.28 15.59 4.46
N ASP A 69 -2.73 16.86 4.46
CA ASP A 69 -3.34 17.46 3.27
C ASP A 69 -2.33 17.69 2.12
N ASP A 70 -1.07 18.01 2.43
CA ASP A 70 0.01 18.07 1.44
C ASP A 70 0.26 16.69 0.83
N ALA A 71 0.27 15.65 1.66
CA ALA A 71 0.39 14.28 1.20
C ALA A 71 -0.78 13.88 0.29
N VAL A 72 -2.02 14.20 0.65
CA VAL A 72 -3.21 13.95 -0.19
C VAL A 72 -3.05 14.61 -1.55
N ARG A 73 -2.64 15.88 -1.61
CA ARG A 73 -2.42 16.60 -2.88
C ARG A 73 -1.36 15.91 -3.74
N LEU A 74 -0.24 15.53 -3.14
CA LEU A 74 0.86 14.85 -3.84
C LEU A 74 0.38 13.50 -4.37
N PHE A 75 -0.19 12.65 -3.53
CA PHE A 75 -0.64 11.32 -3.91
C PHE A 75 -1.77 11.35 -4.94
N ARG A 76 -2.68 12.33 -4.86
CA ARG A 76 -3.70 12.52 -5.88
C ARG A 76 -3.09 12.69 -7.27
N SER A 77 -2.04 13.51 -7.39
CA SER A 77 -1.31 13.72 -8.65
C SER A 77 -0.44 12.54 -9.09
N LEU A 78 -0.26 11.54 -8.22
CA LEU A 78 0.52 10.34 -8.47
C LEU A 78 -0.35 9.14 -8.83
N VAL A 79 -1.57 9.08 -8.30
CA VAL A 79 -2.43 7.90 -8.36
C VAL A 79 -3.64 8.09 -9.26
N LEU A 80 -4.17 9.33 -9.38
CA LEU A 80 -5.37 9.57 -10.18
C LEU A 80 -5.04 10.02 -11.60
N MET A 81 -5.88 9.63 -12.55
CA MET A 81 -5.85 10.20 -13.89
C MET A 81 -6.16 11.71 -13.84
N PRO A 82 -5.43 12.56 -14.59
CA PRO A 82 -5.72 13.99 -14.66
C PRO A 82 -7.17 14.28 -15.05
N GLY A 83 -7.83 15.17 -14.32
CA GLY A 83 -9.24 15.54 -14.57
C GLY A 83 -10.28 14.51 -14.11
N CYS A 84 -9.86 13.41 -13.49
CA CYS A 84 -10.74 12.31 -13.08
C CYS A 84 -10.61 11.97 -11.58
N THR A 85 -11.51 11.11 -11.10
CA THR A 85 -11.46 10.51 -9.75
C THR A 85 -11.03 9.04 -9.76
N TRP A 86 -10.74 8.48 -10.94
CA TRP A 86 -10.32 7.09 -11.15
C TRP A 86 -8.83 6.91 -10.89
N MET A 87 -8.44 5.78 -10.28
CA MET A 87 -7.04 5.44 -10.11
C MET A 87 -6.44 4.90 -11.40
N MET A 88 -5.18 5.23 -11.66
CA MET A 88 -4.43 4.66 -12.78
C MET A 88 -4.13 3.18 -12.48
N PRO A 89 -4.53 2.23 -13.35
CA PRO A 89 -4.44 0.80 -13.08
C PRO A 89 -2.98 0.31 -12.93
N ASP A 90 -2.06 0.92 -13.68
CA ASP A 90 -0.64 0.55 -13.67
C ASP A 90 0.13 1.14 -12.48
N THR A 91 -0.54 1.90 -11.60
CA THR A 91 0.11 2.47 -10.42
C THR A 91 0.43 1.38 -9.40
N PRO A 92 1.67 1.32 -8.88
CA PRO A 92 2.05 0.39 -7.83
C PRO A 92 1.06 0.39 -6.65
N VAL A 93 0.74 -0.81 -6.14
CA VAL A 93 -0.26 -1.01 -5.07
C VAL A 93 0.08 -0.18 -3.83
N ILE A 94 1.37 -0.07 -3.49
CA ILE A 94 1.83 0.76 -2.37
C ILE A 94 1.50 2.25 -2.56
N TYR A 95 1.54 2.79 -3.78
CA TYR A 95 1.25 4.21 -4.00
C TYR A 95 -0.25 4.47 -3.85
N ARG A 96 -1.08 3.57 -4.41
CA ARG A 96 -2.54 3.58 -4.22
C ARG A 96 -2.90 3.44 -2.74
N THR A 97 -2.23 2.56 -2.00
CA THR A 97 -2.47 2.34 -0.57
C THR A 97 -2.01 3.52 0.28
N ASN A 98 -0.90 4.17 -0.07
CA ASN A 98 -0.44 5.39 0.59
C ASN A 98 -1.41 6.56 0.35
N PHE A 99 -1.98 6.67 -0.85
CA PHE A 99 -3.06 7.61 -1.12
C PHE A 99 -4.28 7.33 -0.24
N ALA A 100 -4.77 6.09 -0.20
CA ALA A 100 -5.89 5.71 0.66
C ALA A 100 -5.61 6.00 2.14
N THR A 101 -4.38 5.73 2.60
CA THR A 101 -3.93 6.04 3.96
C THR A 101 -3.97 7.54 4.23
N SER A 102 -3.52 8.37 3.28
CA SER A 102 -3.59 9.84 3.40
C SER A 102 -5.03 10.35 3.50
N LEU A 103 -5.97 9.73 2.79
CA LEU A 103 -7.40 10.03 2.90
C LEU A 103 -7.94 9.63 4.27
N LEU A 104 -7.55 8.46 4.79
CA LEU A 104 -7.98 7.97 6.09
C LEU A 104 -7.58 8.93 7.23
N ILE A 105 -6.30 9.34 7.26
CA ILE A 105 -5.78 10.21 8.33
C ILE A 105 -6.29 11.65 8.24
N THR A 106 -6.72 12.11 7.07
CA THR A 106 -7.38 13.41 6.89
C THR A 106 -8.89 13.36 7.16
N GLY A 107 -9.40 12.22 7.64
CA GLY A 107 -10.81 12.02 7.95
C GLY A 107 -11.69 11.68 6.75
N ARG A 108 -11.15 11.69 5.52
CA ARG A 108 -11.85 11.43 4.24
C ARG A 108 -12.09 9.93 4.02
N ARG A 109 -12.79 9.30 4.96
CA ARG A 109 -12.96 7.84 5.06
C ARG A 109 -13.68 7.23 3.88
N ALA A 110 -14.73 7.89 3.38
CA ALA A 110 -15.45 7.43 2.19
C ALA A 110 -14.49 7.30 1.00
N GLY A 111 -13.60 8.29 0.80
CA GLY A 111 -12.57 8.23 -0.24
C GLY A 111 -11.58 7.09 -0.05
N CYS A 112 -11.10 6.87 1.18
CA CYS A 112 -10.22 5.74 1.51
C CYS A 112 -10.88 4.39 1.16
N LEU A 113 -12.14 4.20 1.55
CA LEU A 113 -12.90 2.98 1.27
C LEU A 113 -13.14 2.76 -0.22
N SER A 114 -13.47 3.83 -0.97
CA SER A 114 -13.59 3.75 -2.42
C SER A 114 -12.28 3.32 -3.07
N CYS A 115 -11.14 3.88 -2.66
CA CYS A 115 -9.83 3.46 -3.14
C CYS A 115 -9.57 1.98 -2.84
N LEU A 116 -9.88 1.52 -1.61
CA LEU A 116 -9.69 0.12 -1.23
C LEU A 116 -10.59 -0.84 -2.00
N LEU A 117 -11.81 -0.44 -2.37
CA LEU A 117 -12.74 -1.24 -3.17
C LEU A 117 -12.28 -1.40 -4.62
N GLU A 118 -11.63 -0.39 -5.19
CA GLU A 118 -11.10 -0.40 -6.56
C GLU A 118 -9.79 -1.21 -6.69
N MET A 119 -9.06 -1.45 -5.59
CA MET A 119 -7.85 -2.29 -5.60
C MET A 119 -8.18 -3.79 -5.76
N ALA A 120 -7.68 -4.40 -6.83
CA ALA A 120 -7.82 -5.84 -7.08
C ALA A 120 -6.97 -6.71 -6.14
N GLU A 121 -5.85 -6.17 -5.66
CA GLU A 121 -4.81 -6.87 -4.89
C GLU A 121 -5.18 -6.98 -3.40
N ARG A 122 -6.30 -7.67 -3.11
CA ARG A 122 -6.86 -7.76 -1.75
C ARG A 122 -5.91 -8.36 -0.70
N ASP A 123 -5.03 -9.26 -1.13
CA ASP A 123 -4.08 -9.95 -0.26
C ASP A 123 -2.74 -9.20 -0.11
N HIS A 124 -2.59 -8.03 -0.75
CA HIS A 124 -1.38 -7.25 -0.64
C HIS A 124 -1.18 -6.77 0.81
N PRO A 125 0.01 -6.92 1.43
CA PRO A 125 0.20 -6.65 2.86
C PRO A 125 -0.23 -5.26 3.30
N SER A 126 0.05 -4.23 2.51
CA SER A 126 -0.36 -2.85 2.84
C SER A 126 -1.88 -2.67 2.77
N VAL A 127 -2.55 -3.34 1.83
CA VAL A 127 -4.02 -3.30 1.68
C VAL A 127 -4.67 -4.01 2.85
N VAL A 128 -4.17 -5.19 3.21
CA VAL A 128 -4.63 -5.96 4.37
C VAL A 128 -4.47 -5.14 5.65
N ARG A 129 -3.29 -4.58 5.91
CA ARG A 129 -3.05 -3.73 7.09
C ARG A 129 -4.04 -2.56 7.17
N LEU A 130 -4.27 -1.87 6.06
CA LEU A 130 -5.18 -0.72 6.03
C LEU A 130 -6.63 -1.14 6.27
N ARG A 131 -7.07 -2.26 5.68
CA ARG A 131 -8.41 -2.84 5.92
C ARG A 131 -8.58 -3.28 7.36
N THR A 132 -7.55 -3.89 7.97
CA THR A 132 -7.56 -4.27 9.38
C THR A 132 -7.73 -3.05 10.28
N ALA A 133 -6.97 -1.98 10.06
CA ALA A 133 -7.12 -0.75 10.86
C ALA A 133 -8.52 -0.13 10.74
N ILE A 134 -9.12 -0.17 9.54
CA ILE A 134 -10.50 0.31 9.34
C ILE A 134 -11.49 -0.61 10.07
N SER A 135 -11.34 -1.92 9.96
CA SER A 135 -12.20 -2.89 10.64
C SER A 135 -12.13 -2.75 12.16
N GLU A 136 -10.93 -2.61 12.73
CA GLU A 136 -10.74 -2.34 14.16
C GLU A 136 -11.40 -1.04 14.59
N TRP A 137 -11.32 0.01 13.77
CA TRP A 137 -12.03 1.25 14.01
C TRP A 137 -13.55 1.09 13.93
N GLU A 138 -14.08 0.35 12.96
CA GLU A 138 -15.51 0.06 12.84
C GLU A 138 -16.05 -0.67 14.08
N HIS A 139 -15.28 -1.63 14.62
CA HIS A 139 -15.62 -2.34 15.86
C HIS A 139 -15.64 -1.44 17.10
N ARG A 140 -14.98 -0.27 17.05
CA ARG A 140 -15.00 0.71 18.14
C ARG A 140 -16.17 1.69 18.05
N LEU A 141 -16.92 1.69 16.95
CA LEU A 141 -18.10 2.54 16.82
C LEU A 141 -19.24 1.98 17.66
N THR A 142 -19.99 2.87 18.32
CA THR A 142 -21.26 2.47 18.89
C THR A 142 -22.23 2.09 17.77
N TRP A 143 -23.23 1.27 18.07
CA TRP A 143 -24.25 0.88 17.09
C TRP A 143 -24.88 2.10 16.38
N TRP A 144 -25.13 3.19 17.12
CA TRP A 144 -25.64 4.44 16.57
C TRP A 144 -24.65 5.17 15.65
N GLN A 145 -23.37 5.21 16.01
CA GLN A 145 -22.32 5.82 15.17
C GLN A 145 -22.08 5.00 13.90
N TRP A 146 -22.15 3.68 14.01
CA TRP A 146 -22.06 2.78 12.88
C TRP A 146 -23.24 3.00 11.93
N LEU A 147 -24.47 3.07 12.44
CA LEU A 147 -25.66 3.32 11.63
C LEU A 147 -25.62 4.71 10.97
N SER A 148 -25.26 5.76 11.72
CA SER A 148 -25.14 7.10 11.17
C SER A 148 -24.09 7.15 10.05
N TRP A 149 -22.98 6.45 10.22
CA TRP A 149 -21.96 6.31 9.19
C TRP A 149 -22.46 5.59 7.94
N LYS A 150 -23.25 4.51 8.09
CA LYS A 150 -23.91 3.85 6.95
C LYS A 150 -24.91 4.75 6.22
N LEU A 151 -25.46 5.76 6.91
CA LEU A 151 -26.31 6.80 6.32
C LEU A 151 -25.52 8.00 5.77
N GLY A 152 -24.19 7.95 5.75
CA GLY A 152 -23.32 8.99 5.20
C GLY A 152 -22.88 10.06 6.20
N LEU A 153 -23.24 9.95 7.49
CA LEU A 153 -22.78 10.87 8.53
C LEU A 153 -21.46 10.40 9.12
N GLU A 154 -20.41 11.19 8.95
CA GLU A 154 -19.07 10.83 9.38
C GLU A 154 -18.90 10.85 10.91
N PRO A 155 -18.49 9.73 11.56
CA PRO A 155 -18.24 9.69 13.00
C PRO A 155 -17.09 10.63 13.39
N LYS A 156 -17.16 11.26 14.56
CA LYS A 156 -16.05 12.12 15.05
C LYS A 156 -14.85 11.33 15.58
N LEU A 157 -14.97 10.02 15.74
CA LEU A 157 -13.91 9.18 16.29
C LEU A 157 -12.78 9.01 15.24
N PRO A 158 -11.53 9.44 15.53
CA PRO A 158 -10.41 9.27 14.61
C PRO A 158 -10.04 7.80 14.48
N VAL A 159 -9.54 7.43 13.30
CA VAL A 159 -8.99 6.09 13.07
C VAL A 159 -7.61 6.02 13.70
N SER A 160 -7.44 5.15 14.69
CA SER A 160 -6.13 4.87 15.28
C SER A 160 -5.45 3.80 14.43
N MET A 161 -4.23 4.07 13.98
CA MET A 161 -3.41 3.09 13.27
C MET A 161 -2.32 2.60 14.21
N SER A 162 -2.18 1.28 14.31
CA SER A 162 -1.11 0.62 15.08
C SER A 162 0.24 0.57 14.35
N PHE A 163 0.30 1.10 13.12
CA PHE A 163 1.46 1.10 12.24
C PHE A 163 1.76 2.51 11.72
N PRO A 164 3.01 2.81 11.33
CA PRO A 164 3.38 4.11 10.79
C PRO A 164 2.68 4.36 9.44
N PRO A 165 2.17 5.59 9.17
CA PRO A 165 1.51 5.91 7.91
C PRO A 165 2.42 5.67 6.69
N GLY A 166 1.92 4.85 5.77
CA GLY A 166 2.48 4.58 4.45
C GLY A 166 3.80 3.79 4.39
N ASP A 167 4.05 3.22 3.22
CA ASP A 167 5.25 2.41 2.91
C ASP A 167 6.13 3.09 1.84
N PHE A 168 7.46 3.05 2.05
CA PHE A 168 8.43 3.57 1.07
C PHE A 168 8.69 2.60 -0.08
N PHE A 169 8.65 1.30 0.22
CA PHE A 169 8.97 0.20 -0.67
C PHE A 169 7.86 -0.85 -0.64
N GLU A 170 7.82 -1.69 -1.67
CA GLU A 170 6.94 -2.86 -1.71
C GLU A 170 7.27 -3.76 -0.51
N PRO A 171 6.30 -4.09 0.36
CA PRO A 171 6.55 -5.04 1.44
C PRO A 171 6.86 -6.41 0.84
N ALA A 172 7.78 -7.16 1.46
CA ALA A 172 8.03 -8.54 1.07
C ALA A 172 6.69 -9.29 1.07
N SER A 173 6.29 -9.81 -0.10
CA SER A 173 5.05 -10.59 -0.18
C SER A 173 5.19 -11.80 0.74
N PRO A 174 4.17 -12.12 1.56
CA PRO A 174 4.19 -13.36 2.31
C PRO A 174 4.35 -14.53 1.32
N PRO A 175 5.06 -15.61 1.70
CA PRO A 175 5.19 -16.76 0.83
C PRO A 175 3.80 -17.22 0.41
N ARG A 176 3.56 -17.24 -0.91
CA ARG A 176 2.28 -17.66 -1.48
C ARG A 176 1.99 -19.04 -0.91
N ARG A 177 0.92 -19.20 -0.12
CA ARG A 177 0.48 -20.52 0.30
C ARG A 177 0.19 -21.27 -0.98
N VAL A 178 1.04 -22.23 -1.33
CA VAL A 178 0.76 -23.19 -2.39
C VAL A 178 -0.44 -23.98 -1.87
N VAL A 179 -1.63 -23.59 -2.31
CA VAL A 179 -2.83 -24.38 -2.07
C VAL A 179 -2.61 -25.64 -2.87
N ASN A 180 -2.13 -26.69 -2.20
CA ASN A 180 -2.08 -28.02 -2.78
C ASN A 180 -3.53 -28.42 -3.04
N ASN A 181 -3.98 -28.22 -4.28
CA ASN A 181 -5.22 -28.77 -4.79
C ASN A 181 -5.00 -30.28 -4.87
N GLY A 182 -5.19 -30.96 -3.73
CA GLY A 182 -5.16 -32.40 -3.62
C GLY A 182 -6.10 -32.96 -4.68
N THR A 183 -5.51 -33.67 -5.64
CA THR A 183 -6.24 -34.34 -6.70
C THR A 183 -7.07 -35.43 -6.03
N THR A 184 -8.37 -35.19 -5.88
CA THR A 184 -9.31 -36.20 -5.42
C THR A 184 -9.42 -37.25 -6.53
N THR A 185 -8.57 -38.26 -6.50
CA THR A 185 -8.74 -39.47 -7.30
C THR A 185 -10.02 -40.15 -6.83
N HIS A 186 -11.09 -40.00 -7.61
CA HIS A 186 -12.30 -40.80 -7.46
C HIS A 186 -11.96 -42.27 -7.77
N PRO A 187 -12.28 -43.23 -6.89
CA PRO A 187 -12.18 -44.64 -7.22
C PRO A 187 -13.27 -44.99 -8.24
N HIS A 188 -12.84 -45.42 -9.43
CA HIS A 188 -13.71 -45.99 -10.45
C HIS A 188 -14.20 -47.35 -9.94
N LEU A 189 -15.47 -47.44 -9.55
CA LEU A 189 -16.15 -48.72 -9.33
C LEU A 189 -16.20 -49.46 -10.67
N ALA A 190 -15.51 -50.60 -10.74
CA ALA A 190 -15.70 -51.59 -11.79
C ALA A 190 -16.85 -52.51 -11.37
N ALA A 191 -17.82 -52.67 -12.26
CA ALA A 191 -18.83 -53.72 -12.23
C ALA A 191 -18.36 -54.91 -13.06
#